data_AF-A0A1H4CGE8-F1
#
_entry.id   AF-A0A1H4CGE8-F1
#
_cell.length_a   1.000
_cell.length_b   1.000
_cell.length_c   1.000
_cell.angle_alpha   90.00
_cell.angle_beta   90.00
_cell.angle_gamma   90.00
#
_symmetry.space_group_name_H-M   'P 1'
#
loop_
_entity.id
_entity.type
_entity.pdbx_description
1 polymer ?
#
loop_
_entity_poly.entity_id
_entity_poly.type
_entity_poly.pdbx_seq_one_letter_code
_entity_poly.pdbx_strand_id
1 'polypeptide(L)'
;MPSTTCFDVFEQCVLAVQAGELIESVSAKDKEFHFQNWFEKRLQTLALHYEGAGRNTYPDFSLVECAEGYEVKGLAWPGRERDYDSNSQVPTGYHNGRQIFYVFGR
;
A
#
# COMPACT_ATOMS: atom_id res chain seq x y z
N MET A 1 3.68 -6.65 23.45
CA MET A 1 4.16 -6.20 22.12
C MET A 1 3.25 -5.08 21.67
N PRO A 2 3.74 -4.04 20.97
CA PRO A 2 2.84 -3.07 20.37
C PRO A 2 1.85 -3.80 19.45
N SER A 3 0.58 -3.38 19.48
CA SER A 3 -0.44 -3.90 18.56
C SER A 3 -0.08 -3.42 17.15
N THR A 4 -0.06 -4.34 16.18
CA THR A 4 0.22 -4.03 14.77
C THR A 4 -0.97 -4.41 13.91
N THR A 5 -1.29 -3.59 12.91
CA THR A 5 -2.37 -3.86 11.94
C THR A 5 -1.88 -4.69 10.75
N CYS A 6 -0.57 -4.90 10.63
CA CYS A 6 0.05 -5.52 9.46
C CYS A 6 -0.50 -6.91 9.13
N PHE A 7 -0.73 -7.74 10.15
CA PHE A 7 -1.24 -9.11 9.94
C PHE A 7 -2.70 -9.12 9.49
N ASP A 8 -3.55 -8.28 10.08
CA ASP A 8 -4.96 -8.18 9.71
C ASP A 8 -5.09 -7.64 8.28
N VAL A 9 -4.32 -6.60 7.94
CA VAL A 9 -4.27 -6.04 6.58
C VAL A 9 -3.75 -7.06 5.58
N PHE A 10 -2.72 -7.83 5.93
CA PHE A 10 -2.20 -8.91 5.08
C PHE A 10 -3.25 -10.00 4.85
N GLU A 11 -3.95 -10.44 5.90
CA GLU A 11 -5.03 -11.42 5.79
C GLU A 11 -6.12 -10.93 4.84
N GLN A 12 -6.56 -9.67 4.96
CA GLN A 12 -7.56 -9.11 4.04
C GLN A 12 -7.08 -9.04 2.59
N CYS A 13 -5.80 -8.76 2.37
CA CYS A 13 -5.23 -8.82 1.03
C CYS A 13 -5.30 -10.25 0.46
N VAL A 14 -4.96 -11.26 1.26
CA VAL A 14 -5.02 -12.67 0.85
C VAL A 14 -6.45 -13.10 0.56
N LEU A 15 -7.41 -12.73 1.41
CA LEU A 15 -8.84 -13.03 1.19
C LEU A 15 -9.34 -12.43 -0.12
N ALA A 16 -8.99 -11.18 -0.41
CA ALA A 16 -9.37 -10.52 -1.65
C ALA A 16 -8.77 -11.20 -2.89
N VAL A 17 -7.50 -11.63 -2.82
CA VAL A 17 -6.85 -12.40 -3.89
C VAL A 17 -7.57 -13.74 -4.10
N GLN A 18 -7.92 -14.45 -3.03
CA GLN A 18 -8.65 -15.72 -3.10
C GLN A 18 -10.07 -15.55 -3.65
N ALA A 19 -10.72 -14.43 -3.35
CA ALA A 19 -12.03 -14.07 -3.90
C ALA A 19 -11.97 -13.63 -5.37
N GLY A 20 -10.78 -13.47 -5.94
CA GLY A 20 -10.59 -13.03 -7.32
C GLY A 20 -10.85 -11.54 -7.54
N GLU A 21 -10.75 -10.71 -6.49
CA GLU A 21 -10.90 -9.27 -6.62
C GLU A 21 -9.73 -8.66 -7.38
N LEU A 22 -9.97 -8.23 -8.60
CA LEU A 22 -8.95 -7.72 -9.51
C LEU A 22 -8.54 -6.29 -9.18
N ILE A 23 -7.28 -5.97 -9.47
CA ILE A 23 -6.80 -4.59 -9.54
C ILE A 23 -7.34 -3.97 -10.83
N GLU A 24 -8.29 -3.04 -10.71
CA GLU A 24 -8.99 -2.46 -11.86
C GLU A 24 -8.39 -1.13 -12.30
N SER A 25 -8.22 -0.98 -13.62
CA SER A 25 -7.84 0.29 -14.21
C SER A 25 -9.06 1.21 -14.33
N VAL A 26 -9.11 2.26 -13.51
CA VAL A 26 -10.24 3.21 -13.49
C VAL A 26 -10.24 4.13 -14.71
N SER A 27 -9.07 4.39 -15.33
CA SER A 27 -8.97 5.23 -16.54
C SER A 27 -7.63 5.05 -17.27
N ALA A 28 -7.64 5.18 -18.60
CA ALA A 28 -6.44 5.19 -19.45
C ALA A 28 -5.45 6.33 -19.12
N LYS A 29 -5.88 7.35 -18.38
CA LYS A 29 -5.02 8.45 -17.88
C LYS A 29 -4.43 8.18 -16.50
N ASP A 30 -4.90 7.16 -15.80
CA ASP A 30 -4.58 6.91 -14.40
C ASP A 30 -3.51 5.82 -14.31
N LYS A 31 -2.29 6.13 -14.77
CA LYS A 31 -1.30 5.10 -15.10
C LYS A 31 -0.67 4.36 -13.91
N GLU A 32 -0.87 4.81 -12.66
CA GLU A 32 0.01 4.39 -11.56
C GLU A 32 -0.69 4.05 -10.23
N PHE A 33 -2.01 4.27 -10.09
CA PHE A 33 -2.68 4.24 -8.77
C PHE A 33 -3.72 3.12 -8.59
N HIS A 34 -3.87 2.21 -9.55
CA HIS A 34 -4.85 1.13 -9.47
C HIS A 34 -4.61 0.21 -8.26
N PHE A 35 -3.35 -0.07 -7.97
CA PHE A 35 -2.99 -0.91 -6.84
C PHE A 35 -3.18 -0.19 -5.50
N GLN A 36 -2.99 1.14 -5.45
CA GLN A 36 -3.33 1.94 -4.26
C GLN A 36 -4.84 1.89 -4.00
N ASN A 37 -5.68 2.09 -5.01
CA ASN A 37 -7.14 2.00 -4.86
C ASN A 37 -7.60 0.60 -4.43
N TRP A 38 -6.96 -0.44 -4.98
CA TRP A 38 -7.21 -1.81 -4.55
C TRP A 38 -6.85 -1.96 -3.07
N PHE A 39 -5.65 -1.57 -2.66
CA PHE A 39 -5.22 -1.69 -1.27
C PHE A 39 -6.07 -0.86 -0.30
N GLU A 40 -6.46 0.35 -0.69
CA GLU A 40 -7.30 1.25 0.10
C GLU A 40 -8.60 0.58 0.56
N LYS A 41 -9.28 -0.15 -0.34
CA LYS A 41 -10.49 -0.91 -0.01
C LYS A 41 -10.26 -1.91 1.14
N ARG A 42 -9.04 -2.44 1.33
CA ARG A 42 -8.73 -3.43 2.38
C ARG A 42 -8.60 -2.75 3.73
N LEU A 43 -8.02 -1.55 3.76
CA LEU A 43 -8.03 -0.70 4.95
C LEU A 43 -9.47 -0.33 5.34
N GLN A 44 -10.31 0.00 4.35
CA GLN A 44 -11.73 0.30 4.56
C GLN A 44 -12.53 -0.90 5.06
N THR A 45 -12.28 -2.12 4.56
CA THR A 45 -12.92 -3.35 5.06
C THR A 45 -12.62 -3.60 6.53
N LEU A 46 -11.42 -3.24 7.00
CA LEU A 46 -11.03 -3.32 8.41
C LEU A 46 -11.49 -2.13 9.25
N ALA A 47 -12.16 -1.15 8.65
CA ALA A 47 -12.55 0.11 9.27
C ALA A 47 -11.37 0.87 9.91
N LEU A 48 -10.18 0.80 9.30
CA LEU A 48 -9.00 1.55 9.73
C LEU A 48 -9.06 2.97 9.19
N HIS A 49 -8.77 3.96 10.03
CA HIS A 49 -8.65 5.35 9.60
C HIS A 49 -7.22 5.67 9.17
N TYR A 50 -7.09 6.38 8.05
CA TYR A 50 -5.80 6.77 7.51
C TYR A 50 -5.83 8.16 6.91
N GLU A 51 -4.67 8.81 6.96
CA GLU A 51 -4.33 10.02 6.22
C GLU A 51 -3.45 9.66 5.01
N GLY A 52 -3.38 10.52 4.01
CA GLY A 52 -2.37 10.40 2.96
C GLY A 52 -2.78 9.74 1.65
N ALA A 53 -4.06 9.40 1.43
CA ALA A 53 -4.58 8.91 0.13
C ALA A 53 -4.44 9.92 -1.05
N GLY A 54 -3.76 11.04 -0.84
CA GLY A 54 -3.41 12.02 -1.85
C GLY A 54 -2.13 11.63 -2.59
N ARG A 55 -2.18 11.75 -3.93
CA ARG A 55 -1.04 11.56 -4.83
C ARG A 55 0.17 12.39 -4.37
N ASN A 56 1.34 11.75 -4.25
CA ASN A 56 2.65 12.31 -3.83
C ASN A 56 2.90 12.48 -2.31
N THR A 57 2.27 11.68 -1.45
CA THR A 57 2.56 11.68 0.00
C THR A 57 3.28 10.39 0.40
N TYR A 58 4.23 10.46 1.32
CA TYR A 58 4.92 9.29 1.88
C TYR A 58 4.69 9.19 3.39
N PRO A 59 4.28 8.02 3.93
CA PRO A 59 3.82 6.83 3.18
C PRO A 59 2.47 7.09 2.48
N ASP A 60 2.12 6.27 1.49
CA ASP A 60 0.82 6.34 0.80
C ASP A 60 -0.38 6.31 1.75
N PHE A 61 -0.29 5.54 2.84
CA PHE A 61 -1.32 5.49 3.88
C PHE A 61 -0.67 5.62 5.26
N SER A 62 -1.03 6.64 6.02
CA SER A 62 -0.61 6.81 7.42
C SER A 62 -1.78 6.51 8.33
N LEU A 63 -1.69 5.48 9.18
CA LEU A 63 -2.77 5.16 10.11
C LEU A 63 -2.91 6.21 11.21
N VAL A 64 -4.14 6.40 11.69
CA VAL A 64 -4.46 7.37 12.76
C VAL A 64 -4.35 6.71 14.13
N GLU A 65 -4.79 5.46 14.26
CA GLU A 65 -4.91 4.73 15.53
C GLU A 65 -3.55 4.31 16.09
N CYS A 66 -2.56 4.12 15.22
CA CYS A 66 -1.22 3.71 15.59
C CYS A 66 -0.17 4.34 14.69
N ALA A 67 1.07 4.36 15.17
CA ALA A 67 2.21 4.88 14.43
C ALA A 67 2.67 3.88 13.35
N GLU A 68 1.77 3.54 12.44
CA GLU A 68 2.02 2.67 11.30
C GLU A 68 1.67 3.39 10.00
N GLY A 69 2.33 2.98 8.92
CA GLY A 69 1.96 3.40 7.58
C GLY A 69 2.25 2.32 6.55
N TYR A 70 1.56 2.41 5.42
CA TYR A 70 1.70 1.50 4.30
C TYR A 70 2.16 2.25 3.07
N GLU A 71 3.22 1.74 2.45
CA GLU A 71 3.74 2.24 1.18
C GLU A 71 3.48 1.18 0.11
N VAL A 72 2.74 1.54 -0.93
CA VAL A 72 2.25 0.61 -1.94
C VAL A 72 3.09 0.74 -3.20
N LYS A 73 3.66 -0.39 -3.65
CA LYS A 73 4.51 -0.46 -4.84
C LYS A 73 3.98 -1.51 -5.82
N GLY A 74 3.51 -1.06 -6.98
CA GLY A 74 3.12 -1.95 -8.08
C GLY A 74 4.35 -2.48 -8.82
N LEU A 75 4.39 -3.78 -9.11
CA LEU A 75 5.47 -4.41 -9.86
C LEU A 75 5.11 -4.47 -11.37
N ALA A 76 5.86 -3.79 -12.24
CA ALA A 76 5.57 -3.74 -13.70
C ALA A 76 6.24 -4.88 -14.51
N TRP A 77 5.60 -5.35 -15.60
CA TRP A 77 6.16 -6.29 -16.60
C TRP A 77 6.07 -5.74 -18.04
N PRO A 78 7.05 -5.94 -18.94
CA PRO A 78 8.36 -6.57 -18.74
C PRO A 78 9.37 -5.52 -18.29
N GLY A 79 9.49 -5.35 -16.96
CA GLY A 79 10.57 -4.63 -16.26
C GLY A 79 11.11 -3.36 -16.91
N ARG A 80 10.67 -2.19 -16.42
CA ARG A 80 11.65 -1.13 -16.21
C ARG A 80 12.42 -1.52 -14.95
N GLU A 81 13.50 -2.26 -15.21
CA GLU A 81 14.50 -2.76 -14.26
C GLU A 81 14.00 -3.76 -13.20
N ARG A 82 14.84 -4.77 -12.97
CA ARG A 82 14.67 -5.84 -11.97
C ARG A 82 14.97 -5.34 -10.55
N ASP A 83 15.29 -4.06 -10.45
CA ASP A 83 15.86 -3.40 -9.31
C ASP A 83 14.81 -2.37 -8.86
N TYR A 84 14.41 -2.48 -7.60
CA TYR A 84 13.44 -1.63 -6.96
C TYR A 84 13.76 -0.14 -7.19
N ASP A 85 12.88 0.58 -7.90
CA ASP A 85 13.04 1.99 -8.24
C ASP A 85 12.61 2.88 -7.06
N SER A 86 13.58 3.18 -6.19
CA SER A 86 13.42 4.10 -5.07
C SER A 86 13.65 5.55 -5.52
N ASN A 87 12.70 6.10 -6.27
CA ASN A 87 12.79 7.46 -6.85
C ASN A 87 12.88 8.61 -5.83
N SER A 88 12.85 8.36 -4.51
CA SER A 88 12.85 9.45 -3.52
C SER A 88 13.55 9.13 -2.18
N GLN A 89 13.42 7.92 -1.61
CA GLN A 89 14.14 7.48 -0.41
C GLN A 89 14.30 5.97 -0.37
N VAL A 90 15.41 5.46 0.20
CA VAL A 90 15.63 4.02 0.45
C VAL A 90 14.64 3.55 1.53
N PRO A 91 14.01 2.37 1.38
CA PRO A 91 13.03 1.88 2.31
C PRO A 91 13.68 1.51 3.64
N THR A 92 13.46 2.32 4.66
CA THR A 92 14.01 2.14 6.01
C THR A 92 13.09 1.34 6.92
N GLY A 93 11.83 1.13 6.51
CA GLY A 93 10.78 0.56 7.35
C GLY A 93 10.36 1.48 8.50
N TYR A 94 10.85 2.73 8.53
CA TYR A 94 10.55 3.70 9.58
C TYR A 94 10.62 5.14 9.07
N HIS A 95 9.60 5.94 9.34
CA HIS A 95 9.54 7.34 8.92
C HIS A 95 8.75 8.19 9.91
N ASN A 96 9.32 9.32 10.37
CA ASN A 96 8.66 10.29 11.25
C ASN A 96 7.93 9.67 12.46
N GLY A 97 8.58 8.74 13.16
CA GLY A 97 7.96 8.10 14.33
C GLY A 97 7.11 6.86 14.02
N ARG A 98 6.89 6.54 12.74
CA ARG A 98 6.00 5.47 12.28
C ARG A 98 6.77 4.29 11.72
N GLN A 99 6.29 3.08 11.99
CA GLN A 99 6.72 1.87 11.28
C GLN A 99 6.05 1.83 9.91
N ILE A 100 6.86 1.64 8.86
CA ILE A 100 6.38 1.64 7.48
C ILE A 100 6.44 0.22 6.91
N PHE A 101 5.29 -0.27 6.45
CA PHE A 101 5.16 -1.56 5.79
C PHE A 101 5.06 -1.37 4.28
N TYR A 102 5.93 -2.05 3.54
CA TYR A 102 5.90 -2.02 2.08
C TYR A 102 4.99 -3.12 1.56
N VAL A 103 4.04 -2.72 0.71
CA VAL A 103 3.07 -3.61 0.11
C VAL A 103 3.37 -3.73 -1.37
N PHE A 104 3.75 -4.92 -1.80
CA PHE A 104 4.06 -5.22 -3.19
C PHE A 104 2.93 -6.04 -3.81
N GLY A 105 2.46 -5.65 -4.99
CA GLY A 105 1.36 -6.33 -5.66
C GLY A 105 1.43 -6.30 -7.18
N ARG A 106 0.65 -7.20 -7.78
CA ARG A 106 0.53 -7.47 -9.21
C ARG A 106 -0.87 -7.98 -9.54
#